data_AF-A0A5K1DNJ1-F1
#
_entry.id   AF-A0A5K1DNJ1-F1
#
_cell.length_a   1.000
_cell.length_b   1.000
_cell.length_c   1.000
_cell.angle_alpha   90.00
_cell.angle_beta   90.00
_cell.angle_gamma   90.00
#
_symmetry.space_group_name_H-M   'P 1'
#
loop_
_entity.id
_entity.type
_entity.pdbx_description
1 polymer ?
#
loop_
_entity_poly.entity_id
_entity_poly.type
_entity_poly.pdbx_seq_one_letter_code
_entity_poly.pdbx_strand_id
1 'polypeptide(L)' 'NTFSPKENEPLSQAVAALVAGDMSAFYGCGFSGIQDTLFDFQGRHLFRSCYIEGTVDFIFGSGRSLFE' A
#
# COMPACT_ATOMS: atom_id res chain seq x y z
N ASN A 1 10.95 -3.41 2.53
CA ASN A 1 10.51 -2.98 3.88
C ASN A 1 9.69 -4.10 4.47
N THR A 2 10.28 -5.00 5.26
CA THR A 2 9.53 -6.11 5.89
C THR A 2 9.55 -5.87 7.39
N PHE A 3 8.41 -5.45 7.93
CA PHE A 3 8.24 -5.25 9.36
C PHE A 3 7.87 -6.58 10.01
N SER A 4 8.64 -7.01 11.02
CA SER A 4 8.26 -8.11 11.90
C SER A 4 7.81 -7.55 13.24
N PRO A 5 6.53 -7.72 13.61
CA PRO A 5 6.05 -7.30 14.93
C PRO A 5 6.74 -8.15 16.01
N LYS A 6 7.25 -7.49 17.06
CA LYS A 6 7.71 -8.16 18.27
C LYS A 6 6.52 -8.37 19.19
N GLU A 7 6.46 -9.49 19.90
CA GLU A 7 5.40 -9.75 20.87
C GLU A 7 5.33 -8.61 21.91
N ASN A 8 4.13 -8.05 22.12
CA ASN A 8 3.80 -6.95 23.01
C ASN A 8 4.25 -5.53 22.60
N GLU A 9 4.74 -5.33 21.37
CA GLU A 9 4.91 -3.98 20.82
C GLU A 9 3.64 -3.53 20.08
N PRO A 10 3.18 -2.27 20.26
CA PRO A 10 2.09 -1.74 19.48
C PRO A 10 2.44 -1.79 17.98
N LEU A 11 1.46 -2.17 17.16
CA LEU A 11 1.60 -2.20 15.70
C LEU A 11 2.04 -0.81 15.23
N SER A 12 3.16 -0.75 14.51
CA SER A 12 3.68 0.48 13.92
C SER A 12 3.51 0.47 12.41
N GLN A 13 3.37 1.64 11.80
CA GLN A 13 3.29 1.79 10.34
C GLN A 13 4.44 1.07 9.64
N ALA A 14 4.09 0.30 8.61
CA ALA A 14 5.03 -0.48 7.84
C ALA A 14 4.67 -0.43 6.35
N VAL A 15 4.92 0.73 5.74
CA VAL A 15 4.62 0.97 4.33
C VAL A 15 5.43 0.03 3.42
N ALA A 16 4.72 -0.85 2.74
CA ALA A 16 5.27 -1.76 1.75
C ALA A 16 5.63 -1.01 0.46
N ALA A 17 4.78 -0.06 0.03
CA ALA A 17 5.03 0.78 -1.13
C ALA A 17 4.47 2.19 -0.97
N LEU A 18 5.24 3.18 -1.46
CA LEU A 18 4.82 4.58 -1.62
C LEU A 18 4.70 4.88 -3.11
N VAL A 19 3.52 5.33 -3.55
CA VAL A 19 3.25 5.74 -4.93
C VAL A 19 3.05 7.24 -4.98
N ALA A 20 4.09 7.97 -5.38
CA ALA A 20 4.08 9.44 -5.46
C ALA A 20 4.13 10.00 -6.90
N GLY A 21 4.34 9.15 -7.90
CA GLY A 21 4.38 9.56 -9.32
C GLY A 21 2.99 9.62 -9.95
N ASP A 22 2.70 10.61 -10.79
CA ASP A 22 1.45 10.68 -11.55
C ASP A 22 1.45 9.74 -12.76
N MET A 23 0.27 9.24 -13.16
CA MET A 23 0.07 8.25 -14.22
C MET A 23 0.84 6.93 -14.01
N SER A 24 0.99 6.51 -12.77
CA SER A 24 1.64 5.22 -12.43
C SER A 24 0.67 4.05 -12.62
N ALA A 25 1.14 2.94 -13.17
CA ALA A 25 0.32 1.73 -13.34
C ALA A 25 1.05 0.48 -12.88
N PHE A 26 0.34 -0.39 -12.15
CA PHE A 26 0.83 -1.65 -11.59
C PHE A 26 -0.03 -2.79 -12.13
N TYR A 27 0.61 -3.86 -12.62
CA TYR A 27 -0.05 -5.00 -13.24
C TYR A 27 0.45 -6.30 -12.61
N GLY A 28 -0.46 -7.10 -12.04
CA GLY A 28 -0.08 -8.40 -11.45
C GLY A 28 0.85 -8.29 -10.24
N CYS A 29 0.84 -7.16 -9.52
CA CYS A 29 1.73 -6.92 -8.39
C CYS A 29 1.10 -7.36 -7.06
N GLY A 30 1.94 -7.76 -6.10
CA GLY A 30 1.54 -8.05 -4.73
C GLY A 30 2.10 -7.00 -3.75
N PHE A 31 1.23 -6.43 -2.90
CA PHE A 31 1.59 -5.51 -1.82
C PHE A 31 1.06 -6.07 -0.49
N SER A 32 1.94 -6.59 0.36
CA SER A 32 1.55 -7.16 1.66
C SER A 32 2.25 -6.42 2.81
N GLY A 33 1.47 -6.06 3.83
CA GLY A 33 1.94 -5.38 5.03
C GLY A 33 0.98 -5.56 6.20
N ILE A 34 1.15 -4.75 7.25
CA ILE A 34 0.23 -4.74 8.41
C ILE A 34 -0.55 -3.43 8.39
N GLN A 35 -0.11 -2.43 9.14
CA GLN A 35 -0.69 -1.09 9.11
C GLN A 35 -0.04 -0.26 8.01
N ASP A 36 -0.86 0.46 7.25
CA ASP A 36 -0.44 1.43 6.23
C ASP A 36 0.35 0.78 5.08
N THR A 37 -0.17 -0.32 4.53
CA THR A 37 0.54 -1.16 3.56
C THR A 37 0.89 -0.43 2.26
N LEU A 38 -0.08 0.20 1.60
CA LEU A 38 0.11 0.92 0.35
C LEU A 38 -0.21 2.41 0.55
N PHE A 39 0.84 3.23 0.53
CA PHE A 39 0.71 4.68 0.57
C PHE A 39 0.52 5.23 -0.85
N ASP A 40 -0.73 5.36 -1.25
CA ASP A 40 -1.18 6.00 -2.48
C ASP A 40 -1.25 7.54 -2.29
N PHE A 41 -0.09 8.19 -2.40
CA PHE A 41 0.10 9.56 -1.95
C PHE A 41 -0.72 10.60 -2.74
N GLN A 42 -0.33 10.89 -3.98
CA GLN A 42 -1.01 11.84 -4.85
C GLN A 42 -0.78 11.51 -6.33
N GLY A 43 -1.71 11.93 -7.19
CA GLY A 43 -1.66 11.70 -8.63
C GLY A 43 -2.73 10.71 -9.09
N ARG A 44 -2.60 10.20 -10.31
CA ARG A 44 -3.52 9.21 -10.89
C ARG A 44 -2.82 7.87 -11.01
N HIS A 45 -3.37 6.82 -10.41
CA HIS A 45 -2.79 5.49 -10.49
C HIS A 45 -3.78 4.42 -10.94
N LEU A 46 -3.24 3.35 -11.52
CA LEU A 46 -3.99 2.16 -11.92
C LEU A 46 -3.36 0.93 -11.28
N PHE A 47 -4.16 0.13 -10.59
CA PHE A 47 -3.77 -1.17 -10.06
C PHE A 47 -4.64 -2.22 -10.74
N ARG A 48 -4.04 -3.04 -11.62
CA ARG A 48 -4.77 -4.03 -12.43
C ARG A 48 -4.32 -5.44 -12.11
N SER A 49 -5.25 -6.30 -11.74
CA SER A 49 -5.00 -7.68 -11.30
C SER A 49 -3.94 -7.74 -10.18
N CYS A 50 -3.97 -6.75 -9.28
CA CYS A 50 -3.04 -6.67 -8.16
C CYS A 50 -3.64 -7.29 -6.89
N TYR A 51 -2.77 -7.84 -6.05
CA TYR A 51 -3.11 -8.32 -4.72
C TYR A 51 -2.60 -7.33 -3.68
N ILE A 52 -3.47 -6.84 -2.79
CA ILE A 52 -3.10 -5.92 -1.71
C ILE A 52 -3.65 -6.47 -0.40
N GLU A 53 -2.78 -6.64 0.59
CA GLU A 53 -3.08 -7.26 1.88
C GLU A 53 -2.54 -6.41 3.03
N GLY A 54 -3.39 -6.14 4.02
CA GLY A 54 -2.99 -5.51 5.28
C GLY A 54 -4.13 -5.51 6.29
N THR A 55 -3.92 -4.90 7.46
CA THR A 55 -4.88 -4.93 8.58
C THR A 55 -5.65 -3.62 8.71
N VAL A 56 -4.96 -2.51 9.01
CA VAL A 56 -5.55 -1.18 9.26
C VAL A 56 -5.05 -0.23 8.18
N ASP A 57 -5.96 0.52 7.58
CA ASP A 57 -5.69 1.54 6.55
C ASP A 57 -4.69 1.06 5.47
N PHE A 58 -4.87 -0.19 5.04
CA PHE A 58 -3.90 -0.90 4.20
C PHE A 58 -3.75 -0.30 2.79
N ILE A 59 -4.67 0.55 2.36
CA ILE A 59 -4.49 1.50 1.26
C ILE A 59 -4.92 2.87 1.77
N PHE A 60 -4.03 3.86 1.71
CA PHE A 60 -4.28 5.18 2.25
C PHE A 60 -3.56 6.28 1.46
N GLY A 61 -4.02 7.51 1.61
CA GLY A 61 -3.47 8.70 0.94
C GLY A 61 -4.54 9.47 0.17
N SER A 62 -4.13 10.22 -0.85
CA SER A 62 -5.00 11.18 -1.58
C SER A 62 -4.89 11.04 -3.11
N GLY A 63 -4.37 9.92 -3.61
CA GLY A 63 -4.36 9.62 -5.03
C GLY A 63 -5.76 9.38 -5.61
N ARG A 64 -5.90 9.65 -6.91
CA ARG A 64 -7.09 9.34 -7.70
C ARG A 64 -6.85 8.03 -8.44
N SER A 65 -7.14 6.95 -7.75
CA SER A 65 -6.72 5.61 -8.18
C SER A 65 -7.88 4.73 -8.61
N LEU A 66 -7.62 3.87 -9.59
CA LEU A 66 -8.52 2.80 -10.02
C LEU A 66 -7.90 1.45 -9.67
N PHE A 67 -8.69 0.58 -9.06
CA PHE A 67 -8.33 -0.79 -8.72
C PHE A 67 -9.26 -1.73 -9.53
N GLU A 68 -8.68 -2.52 -10.43
CA GLU A 68 -9.35 -3.48 -11.33
C GLU A 68 -8.76 -4.89 -11.22
#